data_AF-A0AAU2ZU27-F1
#
_entry.id   AF-A0AAU2ZU27-F1
#
_cell.length_a   1.000
_cell.length_b   1.000
_cell.length_c   1.000
_cell.angle_alpha   90.00
_cell.angle_beta   90.00
_cell.angle_gamma   90.00
#
_symmetry.space_group_name_H-M   'P 1'
#
loop_
_entity.id
_entity.type
_entity.pdbx_description
1 polymer ?
#
loop_
_entity_poly.entity_id
_entity_poly.type
_entity_poly.pdbx_seq_one_letter_code
_entity_poly.pdbx_strand_id
1 'polypeptide(L)'
;MSRRLIAYVHVAGVAYGPGDEVPPEVAKRIGAHAWADDDQDADDDQAPAASEAPPRSGRGSGIEAWRAFAEQHGVDVAEDATRDDVIAACEAAGLTEAEV
;
A
#
# COMPACT_ATOMS: atom_id res chain seq x y z
N MET A 1 5.98 -20.28 -16.82
CA MET A 1 5.11 -19.24 -16.25
C MET A 1 4.50 -19.82 -15.00
N SER A 2 5.01 -19.43 -13.85
CA SER A 2 4.55 -19.92 -12.55
C SER A 2 3.44 -19.00 -12.08
N ARG A 3 2.18 -19.46 -12.18
CA ARG A 3 1.03 -18.72 -11.62
C ARG A 3 1.08 -18.83 -10.10
N ARG A 4 0.93 -17.70 -9.42
CA ARG A 4 0.90 -17.63 -7.95
C ARG A 4 -0.53 -17.77 -7.43
N LEU A 5 -0.68 -18.24 -6.20
CA LEU A 5 -1.99 -18.27 -5.54
C LEU A 5 -2.27 -16.92 -4.87
N ILE A 6 -3.53 -16.48 -4.79
CA ILE A 6 -3.88 -15.28 -4.01
C ILE A 6 -3.99 -15.53 -2.50
N ALA A 7 -4.16 -16.80 -2.10
CA ALA A 7 -4.41 -17.20 -0.72
C ALA A 7 -3.92 -18.64 -0.48
N TYR A 8 -3.92 -19.07 0.78
CA TYR A 8 -3.59 -20.45 1.14
C TYR A 8 -4.67 -21.43 0.66
N VAL A 9 -4.29 -22.33 -0.24
CA VAL A 9 -5.17 -23.38 -0.76
C VAL A 9 -4.73 -24.73 -0.23
N HIS A 10 -5.69 -25.48 0.34
CA HIS A 10 -5.44 -26.83 0.83
C HIS A 10 -5.92 -27.85 -0.20
N VAL A 11 -5.01 -28.64 -0.75
CA VAL A 11 -5.33 -29.72 -1.70
C VAL A 11 -4.81 -31.03 -1.16
N ALA A 12 -5.71 -32.00 -0.96
CA ALA A 12 -5.37 -33.34 -0.45
C ALA A 12 -4.57 -33.32 0.88
N GLY A 13 -4.83 -32.34 1.74
CA GLY A 13 -4.16 -32.19 3.04
C GLY A 13 -2.83 -31.43 2.98
N VAL A 14 -2.39 -30.99 1.80
CA VAL A 14 -1.20 -30.15 1.62
C VAL A 14 -1.64 -28.70 1.39
N ALA A 15 -1.07 -27.77 2.15
CA ALA A 15 -1.30 -26.35 2.01
C ALA A 15 -0.28 -25.75 1.01
N TYR A 16 -0.78 -24.97 0.06
CA TYR A 16 0.02 -24.20 -0.90
C TYR A 16 -0.29 -22.71 -0.69
N GLY A 17 0.74 -21.91 -0.45
CA GLY A 17 0.63 -20.47 -0.27
C GLY A 17 0.88 -19.66 -1.56
N PRO A 18 0.73 -18.32 -1.47
CA PRO A 18 0.96 -17.41 -2.59
C PRO A 18 2.36 -17.44 -3.22
N GLY A 19 3.36 -17.89 -2.47
CA GLY A 19 4.74 -18.03 -2.93
C GLY A 19 5.15 -19.47 -3.25
N ASP A 20 4.26 -20.45 -3.07
CA ASP A 20 4.57 -21.86 -3.30
C ASP A 20 4.42 -22.23 -4.78
N GLU A 21 5.35 -23.06 -5.25
CA GLU A 21 5.25 -23.64 -6.59
C GLU A 21 4.25 -24.79 -6.57
N VAL A 22 3.10 -24.58 -7.21
CA VAL A 22 2.04 -25.59 -7.27
C VAL A 22 2.26 -26.53 -8.46
N PRO A 23 2.35 -27.86 -8.25
CA PRO A 23 2.46 -28.82 -9.33
C PRO A 23 1.25 -28.80 -10.27
N PRO A 24 1.41 -29.10 -11.58
CA PRO A 24 0.33 -28.99 -12.57
C PRO A 24 -0.86 -29.94 -12.30
N GLU A 25 -0.63 -31.05 -11.62
CA GLU A 25 -1.70 -31.97 -11.17
C GLU A 25 -2.57 -31.36 -10.07
N VAL A 26 -1.97 -30.59 -9.18
CA VAL A 26 -2.65 -29.85 -8.11
C VAL A 26 -3.33 -28.64 -8.72
N ALA A 27 -2.67 -27.94 -9.64
CA ALA A 27 -3.20 -26.74 -10.26
C ALA A 27 -4.53 -26.98 -10.99
N LYS A 28 -4.72 -28.16 -11.61
CA LYS A 28 -5.98 -28.57 -12.22
C LYS A 28 -7.15 -28.71 -11.23
N ARG A 29 -6.86 -28.88 -9.94
CA ARG A 29 -7.86 -28.95 -8.86
C ARG A 29 -8.16 -27.60 -8.24
N ILE A 30 -7.30 -26.60 -8.47
CA ILE A 30 -7.45 -25.25 -7.95
C ILE A 30 -8.27 -24.43 -8.94
N GLY A 31 -9.39 -23.87 -8.47
CA GLY A 31 -10.25 -23.03 -9.29
C GLY A 31 -9.59 -21.71 -9.70
N ALA A 32 -10.02 -21.13 -10.82
CA ALA A 32 -9.50 -19.86 -11.35
C ALA A 32 -9.40 -18.74 -10.29
N HIS A 33 -10.40 -18.67 -9.40
CA HIS A 33 -10.49 -17.68 -8.32
C HIS A 33 -9.37 -17.74 -7.26
N ALA A 34 -8.63 -18.84 -7.20
CA ALA A 34 -7.55 -19.00 -6.22
C ALA A 34 -6.17 -18.64 -6.81
N TRP A 35 -6.11 -18.36 -8.12
CA TRP A 35 -4.92 -17.89 -8.81
C TRP A 35 -4.89 -16.37 -8.82
N ALA A 36 -3.70 -15.80 -8.63
CA ALA A 36 -3.47 -14.40 -8.93
C ALA A 36 -3.57 -14.23 -10.45
N ASP A 37 -4.43 -13.31 -10.87
CA ASP A 37 -4.41 -12.84 -12.25
C ASP A 37 -3.08 -12.10 -12.46
N ASP A 38 -2.36 -12.46 -13.52
CA ASP A 38 -1.02 -11.94 -13.86
C ASP A 38 -1.02 -10.41 -14.11
N ASP A 39 -2.21 -9.80 -14.12
CA ASP A 39 -2.46 -8.36 -14.21
C ASP A 39 -2.34 -7.59 -12.87
N GLN A 40 -1.96 -8.26 -11.76
CA GLN A 40 -1.73 -7.59 -10.46
C GLN A 40 -0.27 -7.57 -9.97
N ASP A 41 0.71 -7.85 -10.84
CA ASP A 41 2.15 -7.62 -10.54
C ASP A 41 2.63 -6.23 -11.02
N ALA A 42 1.82 -5.19 -10.81
CA ALA A 42 2.24 -3.80 -10.94
C ALA A 42 1.47 -2.88 -9.97
N ASP A 43 1.63 -3.11 -8.66
CA ASP A 43 1.66 -2.02 -7.67
C ASP A 43 2.13 -2.58 -6.32
N ASP A 44 3.43 -2.90 -6.23
CA ASP A 44 4.16 -2.85 -4.96
C ASP A 44 4.68 -1.41 -4.74
N ASP A 45 3.94 -0.42 -5.23
CA ASP A 45 4.00 0.94 -4.73
C ASP A 45 2.91 1.03 -3.67
N GLN A 46 3.28 0.70 -2.44
CA GLN A 46 2.47 0.97 -1.28
C GLN A 46 2.41 2.50 -1.07
N ALA A 47 1.76 3.21 -2.00
CA ALA A 47 1.06 4.44 -1.69
C ALA A 47 -0.28 3.99 -1.09
N PRO A 48 -0.42 3.90 0.25
CA PRO A 48 -1.76 3.76 0.80
C PRO A 48 -2.56 4.94 0.28
N ALA A 49 -3.80 4.68 -0.12
CA ALA A 49 -4.78 5.70 -0.44
C ALA A 49 -4.75 6.81 0.63
N ALA A 50 -4.07 7.92 0.36
CA ALA A 50 -3.96 9.05 1.27
C ALA A 50 -4.76 10.21 0.69
N SER A 51 -6.06 9.98 0.46
CA SER A 51 -7.01 11.10 0.49
C SER A 51 -7.18 11.66 1.91
N GLU A 52 -6.59 11.02 2.92
CA GLU A 52 -6.60 11.43 4.31
C GLU A 52 -5.19 11.78 4.78
N ALA A 53 -5.09 12.85 5.58
CA ALA A 53 -3.83 13.34 6.11
C ALA A 53 -3.10 12.26 6.94
N PRO A 54 -1.77 12.11 6.78
CA PRO A 54 -1.01 11.17 7.59
C PRO A 54 -1.12 11.50 9.09
N PRO A 55 -0.98 10.52 10.00
CA PRO A 55 -1.04 10.79 11.43
C PRO A 55 0.06 11.79 11.84
N ARG A 56 -0.21 12.66 12.82
CA ARG A 56 0.77 13.65 13.34
C ARG A 56 1.88 13.00 14.19
N SER A 57 1.59 11.87 14.82
CA SER A 57 2.54 11.12 15.66
C SER A 57 2.36 9.60 15.53
N GLY A 58 3.47 8.86 15.51
CA GLY A 58 3.47 7.39 15.44
C GLY A 58 4.32 6.83 14.30
N ARG A 59 4.30 5.51 14.16
CA ARG A 59 4.94 4.77 13.06
C ARG A 59 4.13 5.01 11.79
N GLY A 60 4.51 6.03 11.01
CA GLY A 60 3.77 6.51 9.83
C GLY A 60 3.72 8.03 9.72
N SER A 61 4.09 8.76 10.78
CA SER A 61 4.14 10.23 10.84
C SER A 61 5.47 10.81 10.39
N GLY A 62 6.15 10.11 9.49
CA GLY A 62 7.46 10.53 8.98
C GLY A 62 7.33 11.82 8.17
N ILE A 63 8.39 12.62 8.15
CA ILE A 63 8.48 13.81 7.30
C ILE A 63 8.23 13.47 5.82
N GLU A 64 8.69 12.31 5.37
CA GLU A 64 8.49 11.81 4.00
C GLU A 64 7.00 11.62 3.67
N ALA A 65 6.21 11.07 4.61
CA ALA A 65 4.77 10.89 4.42
C ALA A 65 4.03 12.24 4.31
N TRP A 66 4.45 13.22 5.12
CA TRP A 66 3.89 14.57 5.08
C TRP A 66 4.29 15.34 3.82
N ARG A 67 5.52 15.17 3.31
CA ARG A 67 5.96 15.78 2.05
C ARG A 67 5.21 15.21 0.85
N ALA A 68 5.11 13.88 0.77
CA ALA A 68 4.34 13.22 -0.27
C ALA A 68 2.87 13.70 -0.28
N PHE A 69 2.27 13.87 0.91
CA PHE A 69 0.93 14.43 1.05
C PHE A 69 0.86 15.90 0.59
N ALA A 70 1.79 16.76 1.02
CA ALA A 70 1.85 18.16 0.61
C ALA A 70 1.98 18.29 -0.92
N GLU A 71 2.93 17.60 -1.53
CA GLU A 71 3.17 17.62 -2.98
C GLU A 71 1.94 17.12 -3.77
N GLN A 72 1.30 16.04 -3.31
CA GLN A 72 0.10 15.48 -3.95
C GLN A 72 -1.07 16.48 -3.97
N HIS A 73 -1.16 17.33 -2.96
CA HIS A 73 -2.18 18.37 -2.86
C HIS A 73 -1.73 19.74 -3.40
N GLY A 74 -0.53 19.83 -3.98
CA GLY A 74 0.02 21.06 -4.57
C GLY A 74 0.51 22.09 -3.54
N VAL A 75 0.85 21.65 -2.33
CA VAL A 75 1.49 22.47 -1.30
C VAL A 75 3.00 22.38 -1.45
N ASP A 76 3.59 23.52 -1.83
CA ASP A 76 5.04 23.65 -1.95
C ASP A 76 5.66 23.81 -0.54
N VAL A 77 6.49 22.84 -0.17
CA VAL A 77 7.21 22.82 1.11
C VAL A 77 8.71 22.71 0.83
N ALA A 78 9.51 23.44 1.60
CA ALA A 78 10.96 23.41 1.42
C ALA A 78 11.55 22.02 1.75
N GLU A 79 12.57 21.58 1.00
CA GLU A 79 13.24 20.29 1.21
C GLU A 79 14.02 20.21 2.52
N ASP A 80 14.27 21.34 3.17
CA ASP A 80 14.84 21.46 4.51
C ASP A 80 13.79 21.77 5.60
N ALA A 81 12.53 21.99 5.20
CA ALA A 81 11.42 22.19 6.14
C ALA A 81 11.30 20.98 7.05
N THR A 82 11.04 21.18 8.33
CA THR A 82 10.84 20.09 9.28
C THR A 82 9.45 19.47 9.09
N ARG A 83 9.24 18.28 9.67
CA ARG A 83 7.91 17.64 9.67
C ARG A 83 6.81 18.59 10.15
N ASP A 84 7.05 19.33 11.22
CA ASP A 84 6.09 20.28 11.78
C ASP A 84 5.83 21.47 10.84
N ASP A 85 6.84 21.94 10.10
CA ASP A 85 6.67 22.98 9.08
C ASP A 85 5.80 22.49 7.91
N VAL A 86 5.99 21.24 7.47
CA VAL A 86 5.17 20.62 6.40
C VAL A 86 3.72 20.44 6.86
N ILE A 87 3.51 19.99 8.10
CA ILE A 87 2.19 19.89 8.72
C ILE A 87 1.51 21.26 8.76
N ALA A 88 2.22 22.29 9.20
CA ALA A 88 1.70 23.66 9.27
C ALA A 88 1.33 24.21 7.88
N ALA A 89 2.10 23.89 6.84
CA ALA A 89 1.78 24.25 5.46
C ALA A 89 0.50 23.55 4.97
N CYS A 90 0.34 22.26 5.28
CA CYS A 90 -0.89 21.51 4.98
C CYS A 90 -2.11 22.04 5.76
N GLU A 91 -1.94 22.41 7.02
CA GLU A 91 -2.97 23.08 7.85
C GLU A 91 -3.38 24.42 7.24
N ALA A 92 -2.41 25.26 6.85
CA ALA A 92 -2.66 26.55 6.22
C ALA A 92 -3.38 26.43 4.87
N ALA A 93 -3.15 25.33 4.15
CA ALA A 93 -3.85 25.00 2.90
C ALA A 93 -5.24 24.38 3.13
N GLY A 94 -5.64 24.10 4.37
CA GLY A 94 -6.92 23.47 4.71
C GLY A 94 -6.99 21.99 4.38
N LEU A 95 -5.85 21.31 4.25
CA LEU A 95 -5.75 19.88 3.90
C LEU A 95 -5.87 18.95 5.11
N THR A 96 -5.78 19.50 6.32
CA THR A 96 -5.92 18.74 7.57
C THR A 96 -7.00 19.41 8.41
N GLU A 97 -7.95 18.63 8.93
CA GLU A 97 -8.92 19.15 9.91
C GLU A 97 -8.15 19.55 11.17
N ALA A 98 -8.11 20.86 11.46
CA ALA A 98 -7.82 21.34 12.80
C ALA A 98 -8.91 20.76 13.70
N GLU A 99 -8.55 19.88 14.64
CA GLU A 99 -9.48 19.45 15.68
C GLU A 99 -10.07 20.70 16.36
N VAL A 100 -11.38 20.89 16.18
CA VAL A 100 -12.19 21.93 16.83
C VAL A 100 -12.60 21.53 18.23
#